data_AF-A0A818SHF8-F1
#
_entry.id   AF-A0A818SHF8-F1
#
_cell.length_a   1.000
_cell.length_b   1.000
_cell.length_c   1.000
_cell.angle_alpha   90.00
_cell.angle_beta   90.00
_cell.angle_gamma   90.00
#
_symmetry.space_group_name_H-M   'P 1'
#
loop_
_entity.id
_entity.type
_entity.pdbx_description
1 polymer ?
#
loop_
_entity_poly.entity_id
_entity_poly.type
_entity_poly.pdbx_seq_one_letter_code
_entity_poly.pdbx_strand_id
1 'polypeptide(L)'
;MQRYTRSYTLYFRLVIFLFLSINFCLLLFFTTNQNRNSHFSFNKTTNIANRIVLFVRTSHNCQSRLNYLLQSWISRNVLKKSNLYLITDRISTITNLTLLNSFHNVIQTHCPETHNRIDLCCKTAYEFQLFYSLNKIKSNLEWLCRFDDDQYVNLNNLYKYLSQINASKPYYIGRTSINGGLKISNSNRTYSFATYGAGVCFSYALLKQLRPHVNIKILPRNCIKRGLSDDAYIGYLIEFVLNVSLTAINDRFHSHLEKLDKSFRNYSLDDLFHGITFGFSWDRYKLDWLPIIHHLINLINQNQYETANHLWLFLRNYEKEHPENLKDKYDESCISYQRLRNQSIELQMRKNKKIIQHSKKHIRRS
;
A
#
# COMPACT_ATOMS: atom_id res chain seq x y z
N MET A 1 -62.17 -12.41 -48.21
CA MET A 1 -61.31 -13.37 -47.47
C MET A 1 -59.80 -13.06 -47.45
N GLN A 2 -59.26 -12.11 -48.23
CA GLN A 2 -57.80 -11.82 -48.26
C GLN A 2 -57.27 -10.80 -47.23
N ARG A 3 -58.11 -10.02 -46.54
CA ARG A 3 -57.64 -9.04 -45.53
C ARG A 3 -57.41 -9.64 -44.13
N TYR A 4 -58.10 -10.73 -43.78
CA TYR A 4 -57.98 -11.37 -42.46
C TYR A 4 -56.70 -12.21 -42.31
N THR A 5 -56.19 -12.81 -43.39
CA THR A 5 -54.97 -13.64 -43.36
C THR A 5 -53.68 -12.83 -43.20
N ARG A 6 -53.68 -11.55 -43.63
CA ARG A 6 -52.52 -10.65 -43.56
C ARG A 6 -52.27 -10.09 -42.16
N SER A 7 -53.33 -9.84 -41.38
CA SER A 7 -53.20 -9.41 -39.98
C SER A 7 -52.73 -10.53 -39.06
N TYR A 8 -53.18 -11.78 -39.28
CA TYR A 8 -52.72 -12.94 -38.51
C TYR A 8 -51.24 -13.24 -38.72
N THR A 9 -50.73 -13.09 -39.95
CA THR A 9 -49.30 -13.28 -40.25
C THR A 9 -48.43 -12.18 -39.65
N LEU A 10 -48.92 -10.94 -39.57
CA LEU A 10 -48.21 -9.85 -38.89
C LEU A 10 -48.17 -10.06 -37.37
N TYR A 11 -49.29 -10.46 -36.77
CA TYR A 11 -49.39 -10.73 -35.34
C TYR A 11 -48.50 -11.91 -34.93
N PHE A 12 -48.50 -12.99 -35.73
CA PHE A 12 -47.65 -14.16 -35.49
C PHE A 12 -46.16 -13.81 -35.56
N ARG A 13 -45.75 -12.96 -36.51
CA ARG A 13 -44.36 -12.47 -36.61
C ARG A 13 -43.97 -11.59 -35.41
N LEU A 14 -44.88 -10.73 -34.93
CA LEU A 14 -44.66 -9.91 -33.74
C LEU A 14 -44.51 -10.76 -32.47
N VAL A 15 -45.34 -11.79 -32.31
CA VAL A 15 -45.26 -12.73 -31.18
C VAL A 15 -43.94 -13.51 -31.20
N ILE A 16 -43.50 -14.00 -32.36
CA ILE A 16 -42.20 -14.67 -32.50
C ILE A 16 -41.06 -13.73 -32.17
N PHE A 17 -41.10 -12.48 -32.65
CA PHE A 17 -40.03 -11.51 -32.39
C PHE A 17 -39.94 -11.14 -30.90
N LEU A 18 -41.08 -10.94 -30.24
CA LEU A 18 -41.14 -10.73 -28.80
C LEU A 18 -40.61 -11.94 -28.03
N PHE A 19 -41.00 -13.16 -28.42
CA PHE A 19 -40.53 -14.38 -27.78
C PHE A 19 -39.01 -14.56 -27.94
N LEU A 20 -38.45 -14.31 -29.12
CA LEU A 20 -37.01 -14.36 -29.36
C LEU A 20 -36.26 -13.28 -28.58
N SER A 21 -36.80 -12.06 -28.48
CA SER A 21 -36.18 -10.98 -27.68
C SER A 21 -36.16 -11.29 -26.18
N ILE A 22 -37.22 -11.89 -25.64
CA ILE A 22 -37.29 -12.30 -24.24
C ILE A 22 -36.30 -13.41 -23.95
N ASN A 23 -36.21 -14.42 -24.83
CA ASN A 23 -35.23 -15.49 -24.69
C ASN A 23 -33.79 -14.98 -24.81
N PHE A 24 -33.50 -14.04 -25.71
CA PHE A 24 -32.19 -13.42 -25.82
C PHE A 24 -31.83 -12.58 -24.58
N CYS A 25 -32.78 -11.82 -24.02
CA CYS A 25 -32.60 -11.12 -22.75
C CYS A 25 -32.38 -12.07 -21.58
N LEU A 26 -33.11 -13.19 -21.51
CA LEU A 26 -32.90 -14.23 -20.49
C LEU A 26 -31.52 -14.87 -20.64
N LEU A 27 -31.06 -15.16 -21.87
CA LEU A 27 -29.74 -15.72 -22.13
C LEU A 27 -28.62 -14.74 -21.73
N LEU A 28 -28.79 -13.45 -22.02
CA LEU A 28 -27.89 -12.38 -21.54
C LEU A 28 -27.92 -12.26 -20.01
N PHE A 29 -29.08 -12.41 -19.38
CA PHE A 29 -29.20 -12.40 -17.93
C PHE A 29 -28.50 -13.61 -17.30
N PHE A 30 -28.66 -14.81 -17.86
CA PHE A 30 -27.99 -16.03 -17.40
C PHE A 30 -26.47 -15.99 -17.61
N THR A 31 -26.00 -15.52 -18.76
CA THR A 31 -24.55 -15.38 -19.04
C THR A 31 -23.88 -14.30 -18.19
N THR A 32 -24.57 -13.20 -17.90
CA THR A 32 -24.06 -12.17 -16.98
C THR A 32 -24.11 -12.62 -15.52
N ASN A 33 -25.08 -13.45 -15.11
CA ASN A 33 -25.13 -14.02 -13.76
C ASN A 33 -24.10 -15.14 -13.53
N GLN A 34 -23.85 -16.01 -14.52
CA GLN A 34 -22.81 -17.03 -14.43
C GLN A 34 -21.40 -16.41 -14.27
N ASN A 35 -21.14 -15.26 -14.88
CA ASN A 35 -19.87 -14.54 -14.70
C ASN A 35 -19.76 -13.78 -13.36
N ARG A 36 -20.87 -13.52 -12.65
CA ARG A 36 -20.85 -12.82 -11.35
C ARG A 36 -20.65 -13.74 -10.16
N ASN A 37 -21.00 -15.02 -10.28
CA ASN A 37 -21.00 -15.97 -9.16
C ASN A 37 -19.96 -17.09 -9.28
N SER A 38 -18.74 -16.78 -9.75
CA SER A 38 -17.60 -17.61 -9.37
C SER A 38 -17.27 -17.33 -7.91
N HIS A 39 -17.99 -17.99 -6.99
CA HIS A 39 -17.58 -18.12 -5.60
C HIS A 39 -16.25 -18.87 -5.59
N PHE A 40 -15.15 -18.12 -5.67
CA PHE A 40 -13.81 -18.66 -5.53
C PHE A 40 -13.65 -19.06 -4.06
N SER A 41 -13.89 -20.33 -3.77
CA SER A 41 -13.68 -20.90 -2.45
C SER A 41 -12.18 -21.08 -2.25
N PHE A 42 -11.56 -20.20 -1.47
CA PHE A 42 -10.17 -20.36 -1.09
C PHE A 42 -10.01 -21.55 -0.14
N ASN A 43 -9.04 -22.42 -0.44
CA ASN A 43 -8.78 -23.61 0.37
C ASN A 43 -8.08 -23.21 1.69
N LYS A 44 -8.86 -23.12 2.78
CA LYS A 44 -8.40 -22.71 4.13
C LYS A 44 -7.31 -23.61 4.72
N THR A 45 -7.07 -24.79 4.16
CA THR A 45 -6.03 -25.74 4.61
C THR A 45 -4.61 -25.29 4.26
N THR A 46 -4.45 -24.32 3.35
CA THR A 46 -3.15 -23.79 2.95
C THR A 46 -2.67 -22.67 3.87
N ASN A 47 -1.39 -22.72 4.24
CA ASN A 47 -0.72 -21.68 5.04
C ASN A 47 -1.01 -20.29 4.45
N ILE A 48 -1.54 -19.38 5.29
CA ILE A 48 -1.93 -18.02 4.89
C ILE A 48 -0.79 -17.25 4.20
N ALA A 49 0.47 -17.52 4.56
CA ALA A 49 1.63 -16.91 3.91
C ALA A 49 1.68 -17.20 2.39
N ASN A 50 1.17 -18.34 1.94
CA ASN A 50 1.13 -18.70 0.51
C ASN A 50 0.00 -17.99 -0.26
N ARG A 51 -0.91 -17.31 0.46
CA ARG A 51 -2.06 -16.58 -0.08
C ARG A 51 -1.91 -15.06 0.04
N ILE A 52 -0.84 -14.57 0.66
CA ILE A 52 -0.55 -13.14 0.82
C ILE A 52 0.70 -12.82 0.02
N VAL A 53 0.69 -11.75 -0.78
CA VAL A 53 1.93 -11.17 -1.31
C VAL A 53 2.32 -9.92 -0.52
N LEU A 54 3.61 -9.84 -0.17
CA LEU A 54 4.22 -8.74 0.57
C LEU A 54 5.13 -7.96 -0.35
N PHE A 55 4.88 -6.67 -0.51
CA PHE A 55 5.73 -5.75 -1.25
C PHE A 55 6.46 -4.84 -0.28
N VAL A 56 7.78 -4.75 -0.42
CA VAL A 56 8.63 -3.82 0.31
C VAL A 56 9.24 -2.86 -0.70
N ARG A 57 8.84 -1.59 -0.63
CA ARG A 57 9.32 -0.56 -1.55
C ARG A 57 10.60 0.08 -1.02
N THR A 58 11.58 0.21 -1.90
CA THR A 58 12.84 0.91 -1.64
C THR A 58 13.28 1.75 -2.85
N SER A 59 14.46 2.38 -2.75
CA SER A 59 15.15 3.07 -3.83
C SER A 59 16.62 2.70 -3.82
N HIS A 60 17.28 2.71 -4.98
CA HIS A 60 18.72 2.53 -5.06
C HIS A 60 19.51 3.59 -4.27
N ASN A 61 18.90 4.73 -3.95
CA ASN A 61 19.51 5.75 -3.11
C ASN A 61 19.42 5.43 -1.60
N CYS A 62 18.74 4.35 -1.21
CA CYS A 62 18.42 3.99 0.18
C CYS A 62 18.87 2.57 0.55
N GLN A 63 19.91 2.06 -0.10
CA GLN A 63 20.37 0.66 0.06
C GLN A 63 20.77 0.29 1.48
N SER A 64 21.31 1.24 2.22
CA SER A 64 21.64 1.12 3.63
C SER A 64 20.48 0.72 4.53
N ARG A 65 19.24 1.15 4.22
CA ARG A 65 18.03 0.77 4.96
C ARG A 65 17.81 -0.73 4.92
N LEU A 66 18.18 -1.34 3.79
CA LEU A 66 18.05 -2.78 3.58
C LEU A 66 18.92 -3.58 4.56
N ASN A 67 20.04 -3.04 5.04
CA ASN A 67 20.86 -3.71 6.05
C ASN A 67 20.09 -3.86 7.38
N TYR A 68 19.33 -2.85 7.80
CA TYR A 68 18.50 -2.90 8.99
C TYR A 68 17.29 -3.83 8.82
N LEU A 69 16.69 -3.85 7.62
CA LEU A 69 15.62 -4.80 7.29
C LEU A 69 16.09 -6.26 7.36
N LEU A 70 17.29 -6.56 6.83
CA LEU A 70 17.87 -7.90 6.87
C LEU A 70 18.16 -8.40 8.29
N GLN A 71 18.57 -7.48 9.16
CA GLN A 71 18.85 -7.75 10.57
C GLN A 71 17.57 -7.80 11.41
N SER A 72 16.40 -7.61 10.79
CA SER A 72 15.11 -7.58 11.47
C SER A 72 14.11 -8.55 10.83
N TRP A 73 12.90 -8.08 10.50
CA TRP A 73 11.78 -8.94 10.10
C TRP A 73 11.94 -9.58 8.71
N ILE A 74 12.85 -9.07 7.86
CA ILE A 74 13.23 -9.69 6.58
C ILE A 74 14.48 -10.58 6.80
N SER A 75 14.40 -11.51 7.75
CA SER A 75 15.50 -12.43 8.04
C SER A 75 15.76 -13.39 6.87
N ARG A 76 16.91 -14.10 6.88
CA ARG A 76 17.27 -15.11 5.86
C ARG A 76 16.18 -16.15 5.59
N ASN A 77 15.40 -16.51 6.61
CA ASN A 77 14.30 -17.47 6.45
C ASN A 77 13.08 -16.84 5.75
N VAL A 78 12.83 -15.56 5.98
CA VAL A 78 11.76 -14.81 5.32
C VAL A 78 12.12 -14.55 3.86
N LEU A 79 13.38 -14.26 3.57
CA LEU A 79 13.91 -14.09 2.20
C LEU A 79 13.68 -15.32 1.30
N LYS A 80 13.67 -16.52 1.89
CA LYS A 80 13.36 -17.76 1.16
C LYS A 80 11.89 -17.90 0.80
N LYS A 81 10.99 -17.10 1.39
CA LYS A 81 9.55 -17.20 1.12
C LYS A 81 9.25 -16.60 -0.25
N SER A 82 8.52 -17.36 -1.06
CA SER A 82 8.13 -16.97 -2.43
C SER A 82 7.09 -15.83 -2.50
N ASN A 83 6.71 -15.28 -1.36
CA ASN A 83 5.61 -14.32 -1.23
C ASN A 83 6.08 -12.90 -0.88
N LEU A 84 7.38 -12.67 -0.65
CA LEU A 84 7.96 -11.35 -0.43
C LEU A 84 8.71 -10.86 -1.68
N TYR A 85 8.46 -9.62 -2.06
CA TYR A 85 9.08 -8.95 -3.20
C TYR A 85 9.66 -7.60 -2.78
N LEU A 86 10.95 -7.41 -3.04
CA LEU A 86 11.61 -6.12 -2.90
C LEU A 86 11.44 -5.33 -4.20
N ILE A 87 10.90 -4.13 -4.12
CA ILE A 87 10.58 -3.30 -5.29
C ILE A 87 11.45 -2.05 -5.25
N THR A 88 12.30 -1.87 -6.26
CA THR A 88 13.25 -0.76 -6.37
C THR A 88 13.12 -0.02 -7.70
N ASP A 89 13.69 1.18 -7.82
CA ASP A 89 13.76 1.93 -9.08
C ASP A 89 14.95 1.51 -9.96
N ARG A 90 16.07 1.12 -9.36
CA ARG A 90 17.27 0.65 -10.08
C ARG A 90 17.92 -0.49 -9.31
N ILE A 91 18.27 -1.57 -10.02
CA ILE A 91 19.04 -2.70 -9.48
C ILE A 91 20.52 -2.52 -9.79
N SER A 92 20.87 -2.04 -10.99
CA SER A 92 22.26 -1.95 -11.47
C SER A 92 23.17 -1.06 -10.63
N THR A 93 22.60 -0.13 -9.86
CA THR A 93 23.32 0.81 -8.99
C THR A 93 23.42 0.32 -7.55
N ILE A 94 22.87 -0.86 -7.25
CA ILE A 94 22.94 -1.44 -5.90
C ILE A 94 24.30 -2.09 -5.71
N THR A 95 25.10 -1.51 -4.82
CA THR A 95 26.50 -1.86 -4.60
C THR A 95 26.64 -3.11 -3.74
N ASN A 96 25.67 -3.37 -2.86
CA ASN A 96 25.65 -4.57 -2.04
C ASN A 96 24.99 -5.73 -2.81
N LEU A 97 25.74 -6.34 -3.74
CA LEU A 97 25.28 -7.45 -4.56
C LEU A 97 24.95 -8.70 -3.73
N THR A 98 25.68 -8.94 -2.63
CA THR A 98 25.41 -10.02 -1.67
C THR A 98 24.04 -9.87 -1.02
N LEU A 99 23.67 -8.64 -0.66
CA LEU A 99 22.34 -8.30 -0.17
C LEU A 99 21.27 -8.59 -1.22
N LEU A 100 21.46 -8.13 -2.46
CA LEU A 100 20.49 -8.40 -3.54
C LEU A 100 20.31 -9.88 -3.83
N ASN A 101 21.42 -10.62 -3.90
CA ASN A 101 21.40 -12.06 -4.16
C ASN A 101 20.71 -12.84 -3.02
N SER A 102 20.57 -12.22 -1.84
CA SER A 102 19.82 -12.82 -0.73
C SER A 102 18.30 -12.71 -0.92
N PHE A 103 17.81 -11.75 -1.73
CA PHE A 103 16.39 -11.62 -2.06
C PHE A 103 16.05 -12.46 -3.29
N HIS A 104 15.17 -13.45 -3.11
CA HIS A 104 14.70 -14.27 -4.23
C HIS A 104 13.89 -13.48 -5.27
N ASN A 105 13.15 -12.45 -4.84
CA ASN A 105 12.32 -11.65 -5.73
C ASN A 105 12.66 -10.16 -5.60
N VAL A 106 13.63 -9.68 -6.39
CA VAL A 106 13.89 -8.24 -6.54
C VAL A 106 13.31 -7.78 -7.87
N ILE A 107 12.46 -6.76 -7.82
CA ILE A 107 11.76 -6.23 -8.99
C ILE A 107 12.18 -4.79 -9.23
N GLN A 108 12.75 -4.52 -10.40
CA GLN A 108 13.03 -3.17 -10.86
C GLN A 108 11.79 -2.55 -11.50
N THR A 109 11.38 -1.40 -10.99
CA THR A 109 10.40 -0.53 -11.66
C THR A 109 11.10 0.31 -12.72
N HIS A 110 10.42 0.59 -13.82
CA HIS A 110 10.92 1.52 -14.85
C HIS A 110 10.48 2.97 -14.56
N CYS A 111 10.18 3.26 -13.30
CA CYS A 111 9.75 4.57 -12.85
C CYS A 111 10.96 5.50 -12.62
N PRO A 112 10.76 6.83 -12.59
CA PRO A 112 11.82 7.75 -12.23
C PRO A 112 12.17 7.67 -10.72
N GLU A 113 13.30 8.25 -10.35
CA GLU A 113 13.99 8.05 -9.07
C GLU A 113 14.16 9.34 -8.24
N THR A 114 13.44 10.40 -8.59
CA THR A 114 13.56 11.74 -7.98
C THR A 114 12.71 11.93 -6.71
N HIS A 115 11.97 10.89 -6.30
CA HIS A 115 11.04 10.92 -5.15
C HIS A 115 9.90 11.95 -5.29
N ASN A 116 9.68 12.50 -6.46
CA ASN A 116 8.58 13.42 -6.64
C ASN A 116 7.23 12.64 -6.63
N ARG A 117 6.12 13.36 -6.59
CA ARG A 117 4.77 12.75 -6.62
C ARG A 117 4.53 11.84 -7.83
N ILE A 118 5.01 12.22 -9.01
CA ILE A 118 4.90 11.44 -10.26
C ILE A 118 5.54 10.06 -10.06
N ASP A 119 6.73 10.05 -9.48
CA ASP A 119 7.53 8.85 -9.28
C ASP A 119 6.85 7.89 -8.30
N LEU A 120 6.33 8.42 -7.18
CA LEU A 120 5.59 7.65 -6.19
C LEU A 120 4.30 7.05 -6.77
N CYS A 121 3.51 7.84 -7.50
CA CYS A 121 2.31 7.32 -8.16
C CYS A 121 2.68 6.27 -9.22
N CYS A 122 3.78 6.45 -9.96
CA CYS A 122 4.30 5.45 -10.91
C CYS A 122 4.65 4.13 -10.23
N LYS A 123 5.43 4.18 -9.14
CA LYS A 123 5.82 2.98 -8.38
C LYS A 123 4.60 2.25 -7.82
N THR A 124 3.60 2.99 -7.32
CA THR A 124 2.32 2.42 -6.86
C THR A 124 1.54 1.74 -7.98
N ALA A 125 1.49 2.34 -9.16
CA ALA A 125 0.85 1.70 -10.32
C ALA A 125 1.58 0.42 -10.75
N TYR A 126 2.91 0.41 -10.65
CA TYR A 126 3.72 -0.77 -10.96
C TYR A 126 3.47 -1.91 -9.96
N GLU A 127 3.35 -1.61 -8.67
CA GLU A 127 2.97 -2.58 -7.64
C GLU A 127 1.62 -3.25 -7.94
N PHE A 128 0.58 -2.48 -8.24
CA PHE A 128 -0.70 -3.07 -8.63
C PHE A 128 -0.59 -3.94 -9.89
N GLN A 129 0.15 -3.47 -10.91
CA GLN A 129 0.41 -4.24 -12.12
C GLN A 129 1.14 -5.57 -11.83
N LEU A 130 2.13 -5.54 -10.93
CA LEU A 130 2.86 -6.73 -10.49
C LEU A 130 1.92 -7.69 -9.77
N PHE A 131 1.09 -7.21 -8.83
CA PHE A 131 0.09 -8.03 -8.15
C PHE A 131 -0.82 -8.76 -9.16
N TYR A 132 -1.39 -8.05 -10.13
CA TYR A 132 -2.27 -8.68 -11.12
C TYR A 132 -1.53 -9.68 -12.00
N SER A 133 -0.24 -9.46 -12.27
CA SER A 133 0.58 -10.40 -13.04
C SER A 133 0.86 -11.66 -12.22
N LEU A 134 1.19 -11.52 -10.94
CA LEU A 134 1.35 -12.63 -10.00
C LEU A 134 0.06 -13.41 -9.82
N ASN A 135 -1.09 -12.73 -9.69
CA ASN A 135 -2.39 -13.38 -9.50
C ASN A 135 -2.83 -14.22 -10.72
N LYS A 136 -2.39 -13.88 -11.93
CA LYS A 136 -2.61 -14.73 -13.12
C LYS A 136 -1.86 -16.07 -13.03
N ILE A 137 -0.70 -16.09 -12.39
CA ILE A 137 0.16 -17.27 -12.24
C ILE A 137 -0.23 -18.05 -10.96
N LYS A 138 -0.50 -17.33 -9.87
CA LYS A 138 -0.92 -17.84 -8.57
C LYS A 138 -2.36 -17.39 -8.29
N SER A 139 -3.34 -18.19 -8.74
CA SER A 139 -4.76 -17.85 -8.66
C SER A 139 -5.33 -17.81 -7.24
N ASN A 140 -4.61 -18.35 -6.25
CA ASN A 140 -5.03 -18.43 -4.84
C ASN A 140 -4.60 -17.22 -3.99
N LEU A 141 -4.05 -16.15 -4.58
CA LEU A 141 -3.70 -14.94 -3.82
C LEU A 141 -4.96 -14.23 -3.31
N GLU A 142 -4.99 -13.99 -2.00
CA GLU A 142 -6.08 -13.34 -1.26
C GLU A 142 -5.76 -11.91 -0.85
N TRP A 143 -4.49 -11.59 -0.62
CA TRP A 143 -4.09 -10.30 -0.07
C TRP A 143 -2.85 -9.75 -0.78
N LEU A 144 -2.85 -8.42 -0.95
CA LEU A 144 -1.65 -7.63 -1.21
C LEU A 144 -1.39 -6.77 0.04
N CYS A 145 -0.20 -6.87 0.64
CA CYS A 145 0.25 -5.92 1.64
C CYS A 145 1.51 -5.18 1.16
N ARG A 146 1.53 -3.87 1.36
CA ARG A 146 2.63 -2.97 0.96
C ARG A 146 3.25 -2.34 2.20
N PHE A 147 4.57 -2.33 2.22
CA PHE A 147 5.42 -1.73 3.24
C PHE A 147 6.53 -0.89 2.60
N ASP A 148 7.03 0.09 3.33
CA ASP A 148 8.20 0.90 2.98
C ASP A 148 9.46 0.33 3.67
N ASP A 149 10.63 0.71 3.18
CA ASP A 149 11.93 0.18 3.63
C ASP A 149 12.40 0.67 5.02
N ASP A 150 11.62 1.55 5.63
CA ASP A 150 11.77 2.08 6.97
C ASP A 150 10.68 1.57 7.92
N GLN A 151 10.18 0.36 7.69
CA GLN A 151 9.16 -0.25 8.53
C GLN A 151 9.62 -1.59 9.10
N TYR A 152 9.28 -1.83 10.37
CA TYR A 152 9.24 -3.16 10.96
C TYR A 152 7.86 -3.78 10.71
N VAL A 153 7.81 -5.08 10.39
CA VAL A 153 6.55 -5.83 10.24
C VAL A 153 6.56 -7.10 11.09
N ASN A 154 5.64 -7.19 12.04
CA ASN A 154 5.36 -8.43 12.77
C ASN A 154 4.52 -9.36 11.88
N LEU A 155 5.20 -10.23 11.12
CA LEU A 155 4.54 -11.16 10.19
C LEU A 155 3.56 -12.11 10.89
N ASN A 156 3.83 -12.52 12.12
CA ASN A 156 2.93 -13.40 12.88
C ASN A 156 1.59 -12.70 13.14
N ASN A 157 1.64 -11.46 13.62
CA ASN A 157 0.43 -10.67 13.87
C ASN A 157 -0.30 -10.33 12.58
N LEU A 158 0.42 -9.96 11.51
CA LEU A 158 -0.16 -9.70 10.20
C LEU A 158 -0.93 -10.92 9.69
N TYR A 159 -0.29 -12.08 9.68
CA TYR A 159 -0.88 -13.32 9.18
C TYR A 159 -2.04 -13.80 10.03
N LYS A 160 -1.92 -13.73 11.36
CA LYS A 160 -3.02 -14.04 12.29
C LYS A 160 -4.23 -13.16 12.01
N TYR A 161 -4.03 -11.85 11.91
CA TYR A 161 -5.11 -10.89 11.64
C TYR A 161 -5.80 -11.15 10.28
N LEU A 162 -5.03 -11.26 9.19
CA LEU A 162 -5.59 -11.46 7.86
C LEU A 162 -6.27 -12.83 7.68
N SER A 163 -5.79 -13.88 8.38
CA SER A 163 -6.41 -15.21 8.32
C SER A 163 -7.85 -15.25 8.85
N GLN A 164 -8.23 -14.27 9.67
CA GLN A 164 -9.56 -14.17 10.27
C GLN A 164 -10.54 -13.40 9.38
N ILE A 165 -10.06 -12.76 8.31
CA ILE A 165 -10.85 -11.88 7.46
C ILE A 165 -11.15 -12.56 6.13
N ASN A 166 -12.41 -12.45 5.68
CA ASN A 166 -12.81 -13.00 4.39
C ASN A 166 -12.36 -12.09 3.23
N ALA A 167 -11.25 -12.44 2.57
CA ALA A 167 -10.69 -11.72 1.42
C ALA A 167 -11.61 -11.65 0.17
N SER A 168 -12.72 -12.40 0.16
CA SER A 168 -13.75 -12.31 -0.89
C SER A 168 -14.67 -11.09 -0.72
N LYS A 169 -14.55 -10.34 0.39
CA LYS A 169 -15.19 -9.05 0.60
C LYS A 169 -14.16 -7.91 0.46
N PRO A 170 -14.57 -6.72 -0.01
CA PRO A 170 -13.65 -5.61 -0.21
C PRO A 170 -13.21 -5.01 1.13
N TYR A 171 -11.98 -5.31 1.53
CA TYR A 171 -11.28 -4.70 2.66
C TYR A 171 -10.08 -3.88 2.21
N TYR A 172 -10.00 -2.67 2.74
CA TYR A 172 -8.87 -1.75 2.71
C TYR A 172 -8.41 -1.54 4.14
N ILE A 173 -7.23 -2.03 4.51
CA ILE A 173 -6.83 -2.17 5.93
C ILE A 173 -5.54 -1.39 6.16
N GLY A 174 -5.51 -0.56 7.21
CA GLY A 174 -4.31 0.15 7.63
C GLY A 174 -4.61 1.21 8.68
N ARG A 175 -3.71 2.20 8.77
CA ARG A 175 -3.84 3.34 9.67
C ARG A 175 -4.46 4.55 8.98
N THR A 176 -5.44 5.20 9.60
CA THR A 176 -5.97 6.48 9.10
C THR A 176 -4.89 7.57 9.09
N SER A 177 -4.74 8.27 7.97
CA SER A 177 -3.70 9.30 7.82
C SER A 177 -4.04 10.65 8.45
N ILE A 178 -5.23 11.17 8.17
CA ILE A 178 -5.68 12.49 8.64
C ILE A 178 -6.96 12.31 9.43
N ASN A 179 -6.95 12.73 10.69
CA ASN A 179 -8.15 12.77 11.52
C ASN A 179 -9.20 13.70 10.85
N GLY A 180 -10.41 13.18 10.61
CA GLY A 180 -11.48 13.89 9.89
C GLY A 180 -11.47 13.73 8.37
N GLY A 181 -10.46 13.06 7.81
CA GLY A 181 -10.35 12.77 6.38
C GLY A 181 -9.89 13.96 5.54
N LEU A 182 -9.61 13.70 4.25
CA LEU A 182 -9.21 14.71 3.29
C LEU A 182 -10.41 15.24 2.52
N LYS A 183 -10.52 16.57 2.37
CA LYS A 183 -11.60 17.20 1.62
C LYS A 183 -11.47 16.95 0.13
N ILE A 184 -12.58 16.61 -0.51
CA ILE A 184 -12.67 16.49 -1.96
C ILE A 184 -12.88 17.89 -2.54
N SER A 185 -12.01 18.30 -3.47
CA SER A 185 -12.17 19.58 -4.17
C SER A 185 -13.55 19.68 -4.82
N ASN A 186 -14.22 20.81 -4.58
CA ASN A 186 -15.58 21.13 -5.02
C ASN A 186 -16.68 20.23 -4.44
N SER A 187 -16.46 19.66 -3.26
CA SER A 187 -17.44 18.87 -2.53
C SER A 187 -17.34 19.13 -1.02
N ASN A 188 -18.44 18.94 -0.31
CA ASN A 188 -18.49 18.95 1.15
C ASN A 188 -18.11 17.59 1.76
N ARG A 189 -17.88 16.58 0.92
CA ARG A 189 -17.48 15.24 1.36
C ARG A 189 -15.99 15.17 1.66
N THR A 190 -15.66 14.46 2.72
CA THR A 190 -14.29 14.02 3.03
C THR A 190 -14.16 12.53 2.75
N TYR A 191 -12.92 12.06 2.66
CA TYR A 191 -12.60 10.63 2.58
C TYR A 191 -11.38 10.32 3.43
N SER A 192 -11.34 9.14 4.03
CA SER A 192 -10.20 8.64 4.77
C SER A 192 -9.27 7.85 3.84
N PHE A 193 -7.99 7.77 4.22
CA PHE A 193 -7.01 6.98 3.48
C PHE A 193 -5.98 6.39 4.43
N ALA A 194 -5.46 5.22 4.07
CA ALA A 194 -4.43 4.56 4.85
C ALA A 194 -3.07 5.23 4.62
N THR A 195 -2.37 5.61 5.69
CA THR A 195 -0.98 6.06 5.61
C THR A 195 -0.10 4.92 5.14
N TYR A 196 0.47 5.06 3.95
CA TYR A 196 1.37 4.06 3.38
C TYR A 196 2.64 3.85 4.20
N GLY A 197 3.14 4.92 4.83
CA GLY A 197 4.22 4.88 5.83
C GLY A 197 3.83 4.23 7.18
N ALA A 198 2.60 3.73 7.35
CA ALA A 198 2.25 2.76 8.40
C ALA A 198 2.14 1.32 7.88
N GLY A 199 2.14 1.11 6.55
CA GLY A 199 1.80 -0.16 5.93
C GLY A 199 0.30 -0.26 5.61
N VAL A 200 -0.03 -1.08 4.62
CA VAL A 200 -1.40 -1.18 4.12
C VAL A 200 -1.66 -2.55 3.49
N CYS A 201 -2.88 -3.06 3.64
CA CYS A 201 -3.30 -4.32 3.01
C CYS A 201 -4.61 -4.16 2.24
N PHE A 202 -4.69 -4.86 1.11
CA PHE A 202 -5.85 -4.88 0.21
C PHE A 202 -6.29 -6.33 0.03
N SER A 203 -7.59 -6.56 0.26
CA SER A 203 -8.22 -7.84 -0.10
C SER A 203 -8.27 -8.04 -1.61
N TYR A 204 -8.31 -9.31 -2.03
CA TYR A 204 -8.47 -9.69 -3.43
C TYR A 204 -9.73 -9.09 -4.06
N ALA A 205 -10.87 -9.10 -3.35
CA ALA A 205 -12.11 -8.51 -3.84
C ALA A 205 -11.97 -7.00 -4.12
N LEU A 206 -11.30 -6.25 -3.25
CA LEU A 206 -11.02 -4.83 -3.49
C LEU A 206 -10.06 -4.63 -4.67
N LEU A 207 -9.01 -5.45 -4.77
CA LEU A 207 -8.05 -5.38 -5.86
C LEU A 207 -8.72 -5.62 -7.22
N LYS A 208 -9.73 -6.48 -7.33
CA LYS A 208 -10.52 -6.62 -8.57
C LYS A 208 -11.22 -5.31 -8.95
N GLN A 209 -11.84 -4.63 -7.98
CA GLN A 209 -12.55 -3.38 -8.21
C GLN A 209 -11.61 -2.22 -8.57
N LEU A 210 -10.40 -2.21 -8.01
CA LEU A 210 -9.38 -1.19 -8.31
C LEU A 210 -8.76 -1.34 -9.70
N ARG A 211 -8.73 -2.55 -10.27
CA ARG A 211 -8.02 -2.88 -11.51
C ARG A 211 -8.22 -1.90 -12.68
N PRO A 212 -9.45 -1.44 -13.02
CA PRO A 212 -9.63 -0.47 -14.10
C PRO A 212 -9.01 0.92 -13.82
N HIS A 213 -8.72 1.25 -12.56
CA HIS A 213 -8.26 2.57 -12.13
C HIS A 213 -6.74 2.65 -11.89
N VAL A 214 -6.07 1.52 -11.65
CA VAL A 214 -4.72 1.49 -11.08
C VAL A 214 -3.59 1.10 -12.04
N ASN A 215 -3.88 0.95 -13.34
CA ASN A 215 -2.83 0.56 -14.30
C ASN A 215 -1.78 1.66 -14.52
N ILE A 216 -0.62 1.26 -15.07
CA ILE A 216 0.58 2.08 -15.26
C ILE A 216 0.34 3.37 -16.08
N LYS A 217 -0.67 3.41 -16.95
CA LYS A 217 -1.01 4.58 -17.78
C LYS A 217 -2.01 5.51 -17.07
N ILE A 218 -2.95 4.95 -16.31
CA ILE A 218 -4.07 5.70 -15.73
C ILE A 218 -3.71 6.30 -14.37
N LEU A 219 -3.16 5.50 -13.46
CA LEU A 219 -2.96 5.92 -12.08
C LEU A 219 -2.01 7.11 -11.97
N PRO A 220 -0.80 7.10 -12.55
CA PRO A 220 0.13 8.21 -12.37
C PRO A 220 -0.45 9.52 -12.91
N ARG A 221 -1.06 9.48 -14.11
CA ARG A 221 -1.70 10.65 -14.74
C ARG A 221 -2.77 11.26 -13.85
N ASN A 222 -3.68 10.45 -13.32
CA ASN A 222 -4.80 10.95 -12.53
C ASN A 222 -4.39 11.38 -11.12
N CYS A 223 -3.43 10.66 -10.51
CA CYS A 223 -2.81 11.01 -9.23
C CYS A 223 -2.21 12.43 -9.29
N ILE A 224 -1.44 12.70 -10.35
CA ILE A 224 -0.84 14.03 -10.61
C ILE A 224 -1.92 15.08 -10.86
N LYS A 225 -2.89 14.77 -11.74
CA LYS A 225 -3.99 15.69 -12.07
C LYS A 225 -4.75 16.14 -10.82
N ARG A 226 -4.92 15.24 -9.84
CA ARG A 226 -5.61 15.54 -8.58
C ARG A 226 -4.73 16.28 -7.57
N GLY A 227 -3.41 16.24 -7.75
CA GLY A 227 -2.47 16.89 -6.84
C GLY A 227 -2.30 16.17 -5.50
N LEU A 228 -2.60 14.87 -5.45
CA LEU A 228 -2.56 14.06 -4.23
C LEU A 228 -1.27 13.22 -4.15
N SER A 229 -0.82 12.85 -2.95
CA SER A 229 0.15 11.77 -2.78
C SER A 229 -0.43 10.43 -3.26
N ASP A 230 0.43 9.43 -3.49
CA ASP A 230 0.01 8.13 -3.99
C ASP A 230 -0.98 7.43 -3.04
N ASP A 231 -0.71 7.46 -1.73
CA ASP A 231 -1.60 6.93 -0.70
C ASP A 231 -2.97 7.66 -0.63
N ALA A 232 -2.95 8.99 -0.62
CA ALA A 232 -4.17 9.81 -0.62
C ALA A 232 -4.98 9.62 -1.91
N TYR A 233 -4.34 9.41 -3.06
CA TYR A 233 -5.04 9.14 -4.32
C TYR A 233 -5.66 7.72 -4.33
N ILE A 234 -4.96 6.72 -3.79
CA ILE A 234 -5.53 5.38 -3.64
C ILE A 234 -6.72 5.39 -2.67
N GLY A 235 -6.62 6.09 -1.54
CA GLY A 235 -7.76 6.28 -0.64
C GLY A 235 -8.94 6.99 -1.31
N TYR A 236 -8.69 7.99 -2.17
CA TYR A 236 -9.74 8.63 -2.96
C TYR A 236 -10.46 7.63 -3.88
N LEU A 237 -9.71 6.78 -4.58
CA LEU A 237 -10.31 5.74 -5.42
C LEU A 237 -11.13 4.76 -4.59
N ILE A 238 -10.63 4.33 -3.44
CA ILE A 238 -11.28 3.29 -2.63
C ILE A 238 -12.52 3.84 -1.92
N GLU A 239 -12.38 4.91 -1.15
CA GLU A 239 -13.47 5.42 -0.33
C GLU A 239 -14.48 6.22 -1.13
N PHE A 240 -14.01 7.10 -2.02
CA PHE A 240 -14.92 8.00 -2.74
C PHE A 240 -15.45 7.40 -4.04
N VAL A 241 -14.59 6.75 -4.84
CA VAL A 241 -15.02 6.20 -6.15
C VAL A 241 -15.66 4.81 -5.99
N LEU A 242 -15.08 3.92 -5.19
CA LEU A 242 -15.56 2.54 -5.01
C LEU A 242 -16.50 2.37 -3.81
N ASN A 243 -16.65 3.40 -2.96
CA ASN A 243 -17.49 3.37 -1.76
C ASN A 243 -17.14 2.23 -0.79
N VAL A 244 -15.84 1.98 -0.59
CA VAL A 244 -15.30 1.00 0.36
C VAL A 244 -14.58 1.78 1.47
N SER A 245 -15.05 1.68 2.70
CA SER A 245 -14.41 2.38 3.83
C SER A 245 -13.08 1.77 4.25
N LEU A 246 -12.16 2.60 4.72
CA LEU A 246 -10.95 2.17 5.41
C LEU A 246 -11.31 1.40 6.69
N THR A 247 -10.88 0.15 6.76
CA THR A 247 -10.84 -0.64 7.99
C THR A 247 -9.63 -0.17 8.80
N ALA A 248 -9.85 0.88 9.59
CA ALA A 248 -8.81 1.53 10.37
C ALA A 248 -8.47 0.71 11.63
N ILE A 249 -7.22 0.26 11.74
CA ILE A 249 -6.67 -0.45 12.91
C ILE A 249 -5.43 0.31 13.43
N ASN A 250 -5.71 1.51 13.92
CA ASN A 250 -4.69 2.51 14.29
C ASN A 250 -3.85 2.09 15.51
N ASP A 251 -4.31 1.12 16.28
CA ASP A 251 -3.61 0.47 17.42
C ASP A 251 -2.63 -0.63 16.99
N ARG A 252 -2.61 -0.99 15.70
CA ARG A 252 -1.75 -2.06 15.17
C ARG A 252 -0.84 -1.61 14.04
N PHE A 253 -1.27 -0.63 13.27
CA PHE A 253 -0.46 -0.08 12.18
C PHE A 253 0.11 1.27 12.59
N HIS A 254 1.44 1.32 12.78
CA HIS A 254 2.12 2.51 13.25
C HIS A 254 3.05 3.12 12.19
N SER A 255 3.03 4.44 12.08
CA SER A 255 3.91 5.22 11.21
C SER A 255 4.83 6.13 12.00
N HIS A 256 5.97 6.51 11.42
CA HIS A 256 6.83 7.54 12.00
C HIS A 256 6.20 8.94 12.00
N LEU A 257 5.03 9.13 11.39
CA LEU A 257 4.29 10.41 11.37
C LEU A 257 3.37 10.60 12.59
N GLU A 258 3.30 9.62 13.47
CA GLU A 258 2.50 9.71 14.68
C GLU A 258 3.03 10.78 15.64
N LYS A 259 2.09 11.44 16.34
CA LYS A 259 2.40 12.38 17.43
C LYS A 259 2.84 11.62 18.67
N LEU A 260 3.94 10.92 18.55
CA LEU A 260 4.63 10.28 19.66
C LEU A 260 5.94 11.04 19.79
N ASP A 261 6.19 11.57 20.98
CA ASP A 261 7.23 12.56 21.23
C ASP A 261 8.63 11.99 21.01
N LYS A 262 9.08 11.94 19.74
CA LYS A 262 10.43 11.64 19.26
C LYS A 262 11.08 10.32 19.73
N SER A 263 10.43 9.54 20.61
CA SER A 263 11.00 8.36 21.28
C SER A 263 10.00 7.20 21.41
N PHE A 264 10.50 5.97 21.31
CA PHE A 264 9.68 4.77 21.50
C PHE A 264 9.26 4.56 22.95
N ARG A 265 9.71 5.40 23.88
CA ARG A 265 9.32 5.37 25.30
C ARG A 265 7.82 5.42 25.53
N ASN A 266 7.02 5.86 24.56
CA ASN A 266 5.57 5.91 24.67
C ASN A 266 4.91 4.55 24.46
N TYR A 267 5.59 3.60 23.84
CA TYR A 267 5.11 2.24 23.68
C TYR A 267 5.48 1.38 24.89
N SER A 268 4.50 0.67 25.42
CA SER A 268 4.72 -0.45 26.31
C SER A 268 5.25 -1.66 25.53
N LEU A 269 5.80 -2.64 26.25
CA LEU A 269 6.21 -3.90 25.62
C LEU A 269 5.01 -4.63 24.99
N ASP A 270 3.82 -4.45 25.58
CA ASP A 270 2.56 -4.98 25.07
C ASP A 270 2.17 -4.34 23.74
N ASP A 271 2.31 -3.02 23.61
CA ASP A 271 2.06 -2.31 22.35
C ASP A 271 2.99 -2.84 21.24
N LEU A 272 4.28 -3.00 21.56
CA LEU A 272 5.27 -3.58 20.62
C LEU A 272 4.91 -5.00 20.20
N PHE A 273 4.41 -5.81 21.14
CA PHE A 273 4.04 -7.19 20.90
C PHE A 273 2.76 -7.32 20.07
N HIS A 274 1.77 -6.47 20.29
CA HIS A 274 0.47 -6.52 19.60
C HIS A 274 0.44 -5.76 18.26
N GLY A 275 1.39 -4.86 18.05
CA GLY A 275 1.58 -4.13 16.80
C GLY A 275 1.82 -5.05 15.60
N ILE A 276 1.33 -4.64 14.44
CA ILE A 276 1.59 -5.27 13.14
C ILE A 276 2.75 -4.56 12.44
N THR A 277 2.79 -3.24 12.47
CA THR A 277 3.86 -2.45 11.88
C THR A 277 4.32 -1.32 12.77
N PHE A 278 5.60 -0.96 12.64
CA PHE A 278 6.17 0.26 13.20
C PHE A 278 6.96 0.96 12.10
N GLY A 279 6.64 2.23 11.84
CA GLY A 279 7.37 3.07 10.90
C GLY A 279 8.46 3.87 11.59
N PHE A 280 9.58 4.05 10.91
CA PHE A 280 10.79 4.68 11.40
C PHE A 280 11.18 5.85 10.48
N SER A 281 11.81 6.89 11.02
CA SER A 281 12.37 8.00 10.26
C SER A 281 13.60 8.60 10.94
N TRP A 282 14.35 9.41 10.21
CA TRP A 282 15.60 10.00 10.72
C TRP A 282 15.38 11.04 11.83
N ASP A 283 14.24 11.73 11.79
CA ASP A 283 13.82 12.73 12.77
C ASP A 283 13.03 12.13 13.95
N ARG A 284 12.55 10.89 13.78
CA ARG A 284 11.75 10.15 14.78
C ARG A 284 11.95 8.67 14.55
N TYR A 285 12.49 7.95 15.54
CA TYR A 285 12.66 6.49 15.47
C TYR A 285 13.71 6.07 14.44
N LYS A 286 14.99 6.16 14.81
CA LYS A 286 16.11 5.74 13.96
C LYS A 286 15.98 4.27 13.53
N LEU A 287 16.56 3.95 12.36
CA LEU A 287 16.46 2.62 11.77
C LEU A 287 17.22 1.53 12.54
N ASP A 288 18.15 1.90 13.42
CA ASP A 288 18.83 0.98 14.35
C ASP A 288 17.87 0.30 15.33
N TRP A 289 16.68 0.87 15.55
CA TRP A 289 15.63 0.23 16.31
C TRP A 289 14.96 -0.95 15.58
N LEU A 290 15.02 -1.07 14.25
CA LEU A 290 14.39 -2.22 13.56
C LEU A 290 14.92 -3.57 14.09
N PRO A 291 16.24 -3.82 14.15
CA PRO A 291 16.79 -5.03 14.76
C PRO A 291 16.45 -5.17 16.25
N ILE A 292 16.43 -4.07 17.00
CA ILE A 292 16.14 -4.08 18.44
C ILE A 292 14.69 -4.53 18.70
N ILE A 293 13.73 -3.92 18.01
CA ILE A 293 12.31 -4.30 18.08
C ILE A 293 12.13 -5.75 17.62
N HIS A 294 12.84 -6.17 16.57
CA HIS A 294 12.81 -7.58 16.14
C HIS A 294 13.28 -8.53 17.24
N HIS A 295 14.37 -8.19 17.92
CA HIS A 295 14.92 -9.00 19.00
C HIS A 295 13.97 -9.08 20.20
N LEU A 296 13.40 -7.95 20.63
CA LEU A 296 12.39 -7.92 21.70
C LEU A 296 11.19 -8.82 21.38
N ILE A 297 10.64 -8.73 20.17
CA ILE A 297 9.52 -9.57 19.74
C ILE A 297 9.92 -11.05 19.68
N ASN A 298 11.15 -11.38 19.26
CA ASN A 298 11.64 -12.75 19.26
C ASN A 298 11.77 -13.32 20.68
N LEU A 299 12.29 -12.54 21.64
CA LEU A 299 12.34 -12.94 23.05
C LEU A 299 10.93 -13.27 23.56
N ILE A 300 9.94 -12.41 23.28
CA ILE A 300 8.55 -12.67 23.70
C ILE A 300 8.00 -13.93 23.04
N ASN A 301 8.22 -14.12 21.73
CA ASN A 301 7.80 -15.32 21.01
C ASN A 301 8.47 -16.62 21.52
N GLN A 302 9.65 -16.51 22.15
CA GLN A 302 10.38 -17.61 22.78
C GLN A 302 9.99 -17.83 24.25
N ASN A 303 8.91 -17.19 24.72
CA ASN A 303 8.46 -17.20 26.12
C ASN A 303 9.49 -16.59 27.10
N GLN A 304 10.39 -15.73 26.62
CA GLN A 304 11.38 -15.01 27.44
C GLN A 304 10.90 -13.60 27.76
N TYR A 305 9.67 -13.49 28.29
CA TYR A 305 9.03 -12.19 28.55
C TYR A 305 9.80 -11.34 29.57
N GLU A 306 10.32 -11.96 30.64
CA GLU A 306 11.09 -11.26 31.66
C GLU A 306 12.36 -10.65 31.09
N THR A 307 13.10 -11.40 30.27
CA THR A 307 14.28 -10.91 29.55
C THR A 307 13.94 -9.76 28.61
N ALA A 308 12.85 -9.89 27.84
CA ALA A 308 12.39 -8.82 26.96
C ALA A 308 12.02 -7.55 27.75
N ASN A 309 11.37 -7.72 28.90
CA ASN A 309 10.97 -6.62 29.77
C ASN A 309 12.17 -5.91 30.38
N HIS A 310 13.16 -6.65 30.89
CA HIS A 310 14.40 -6.07 31.41
C HIS A 310 15.18 -5.31 30.33
N LEU A 311 15.31 -5.89 29.13
CA LEU A 311 15.94 -5.21 28.01
C LEU A 311 15.16 -3.95 27.61
N TRP A 312 13.83 -4.01 27.56
CA TRP A 312 13.00 -2.85 27.22
C TRP A 312 13.12 -1.72 28.24
N LEU A 313 13.08 -2.05 29.53
CA LEU A 313 13.29 -1.08 30.62
C LEU A 313 14.68 -0.47 30.55
N PHE A 314 15.72 -1.29 30.34
CA PHE A 314 17.09 -0.80 30.17
C PHE A 314 17.18 0.19 29.01
N LEU A 315 16.66 -0.16 27.83
CA LEU A 315 16.69 0.70 26.64
C LEU A 315 15.95 2.01 26.86
N ARG A 316 14.78 1.99 27.51
CA ARG A 316 14.01 3.19 27.82
C ARG A 316 14.73 4.10 28.82
N ASN A 317 15.38 3.52 29.83
CA ASN A 317 16.16 4.27 30.81
C ASN A 317 17.42 4.86 30.17
N TYR A 318 18.14 4.06 29.38
CA TYR A 318 19.32 4.53 28.64
C TYR A 318 18.98 5.70 27.73
N GLU A 319 17.91 5.60 26.93
CA GLU A 319 17.46 6.69 26.04
C GLU A 319 17.00 7.93 26.83
N LYS A 320 16.43 7.75 28.03
CA LYS A 320 16.05 8.86 28.93
C LYS A 320 17.28 9.58 29.50
N GLU A 321 18.34 8.86 29.83
CA GLU A 321 19.60 9.41 30.36
C GLU A 321 20.49 10.04 29.28
N HIS A 322 20.31 9.65 28.02
CA HIS A 322 21.11 10.10 26.87
C HIS A 322 20.24 10.81 25.81
N PRO A 323 19.55 11.93 26.15
CA PRO A 323 18.63 12.62 25.23
C PRO A 323 19.33 13.19 23.99
N GLU A 324 20.65 13.37 24.00
CA GLU A 324 21.46 13.72 22.82
C GLU A 324 21.41 12.64 21.73
N ASN A 325 21.13 11.38 22.09
CA ASN A 325 20.88 10.31 21.12
C ASN A 325 19.51 10.44 20.44
N LEU A 326 18.60 11.27 20.97
CA LEU A 326 17.35 11.71 20.30
C LEU A 326 17.57 12.88 19.34
N LYS A 327 18.79 13.42 19.27
CA LYS A 327 19.38 14.26 18.21
C LYS A 327 18.89 13.84 16.81
N ASP A 328 18.24 14.72 16.03
CA ASP A 328 18.01 14.54 14.60
C ASP A 328 19.37 14.31 13.91
N LYS A 329 19.74 13.05 13.71
CA LYS A 329 20.86 12.69 12.85
C LYS A 329 20.26 12.40 11.49
N TYR A 330 20.65 13.19 10.50
CA TYR A 330 20.28 12.90 9.12
C TYR A 330 20.64 11.46 8.82
N ASP A 331 19.71 10.75 8.19
CA ASP A 331 20.00 9.44 7.62
C ASP A 331 20.99 9.67 6.46
N GLU A 332 22.29 9.61 6.80
CA GLU A 332 23.38 9.86 5.84
C GLU A 332 23.31 8.94 4.62
N SER A 333 22.59 7.85 4.80
CA SER A 333 22.53 6.73 3.90
C SER A 333 21.40 6.82 2.86
N CYS A 334 20.51 7.82 2.99
CA CYS A 334 19.53 8.26 1.98
C CYS A 334 19.68 9.74 1.57
N ILE A 335 20.81 10.39 1.88
CA ILE A 335 21.01 11.84 1.66
C ILE A 335 20.74 12.27 0.20
N SER A 336 21.16 11.49 -0.79
CA SER A 336 20.94 11.81 -2.20
C SER A 336 19.45 11.87 -2.52
N TYR A 337 18.67 10.92 -2.00
CA TYR A 337 17.22 10.84 -2.15
C TYR A 337 16.51 12.05 -1.53
N GLN A 338 16.94 12.47 -0.34
CA GLN A 338 16.40 13.65 0.35
C GLN A 338 16.80 14.96 -0.33
N ARG A 339 18.04 15.07 -0.83
CA ARG A 339 18.49 16.23 -1.63
C ARG A 339 17.71 16.36 -2.92
N LEU A 340 17.52 15.25 -3.66
CA LEU A 340 16.71 15.21 -4.88
C LEU A 340 15.26 15.64 -4.60
N ARG A 341 14.67 15.13 -3.51
CA ARG A 341 13.34 15.56 -3.05
C ARG A 341 13.29 17.06 -2.81
N ASN A 342 14.23 17.62 -2.04
CA ASN A 342 14.26 19.05 -1.73
C ASN A 342 14.47 19.92 -2.98
N GLN A 343 15.38 19.54 -3.89
CA GLN A 343 15.58 20.21 -5.17
C GLN A 343 14.32 20.17 -6.04
N SER A 344 13.62 19.04 -6.09
CA SER A 344 12.37 18.90 -6.86
C SER A 344 11.27 19.81 -6.32
N ILE A 345 11.15 19.92 -4.99
CA ILE A 345 10.22 20.81 -4.30
C ILE A 345 10.54 22.28 -4.63
N GLU A 346 11.82 22.68 -4.54
CA GLU A 346 12.24 24.03 -4.89
C GLU A 346 11.95 24.39 -6.36
N LEU A 347 12.24 23.48 -7.29
CA LEU A 347 11.94 23.66 -8.71
C LEU A 347 10.43 23.81 -8.95
N GLN A 348 9.61 23.02 -8.25
CA GLN A 348 8.15 23.10 -8.35
C GLN A 348 7.62 24.41 -7.75
N MET A 349 8.15 24.87 -6.62
CA MET A 349 7.83 26.19 -6.04
C MET A 349 8.21 27.33 -6.97
N ARG A 350 9.39 27.26 -7.62
CA ARG A 350 9.84 28.27 -8.60
C ARG A 350 8.93 28.32 -9.82
N LYS A 351 8.51 27.16 -10.35
CA LYS A 351 7.54 27.08 -11.46
C LYS A 351 6.19 27.69 -11.07
N ASN A 352 5.67 27.36 -9.88
CA ASN A 352 4.41 27.93 -9.40
C ASN A 352 4.49 29.45 -9.20
N LYS A 353 5.61 29.98 -8.66
CA LYS A 353 5.83 31.43 -8.55
C LYS A 353 5.84 32.13 -9.92
N LYS A 354 6.47 31.52 -10.94
CA LYS A 354 6.46 32.05 -12.31
C LYS A 354 5.06 32.08 -12.92
N ILE A 355 4.26 31.02 -12.75
CA ILE A 355 2.87 30.96 -13.22
C ILE A 355 2.01 32.04 -12.56
N ILE A 356 2.14 32.21 -11.25
CA ILE A 356 1.41 33.26 -10.50
C ILE A 356 1.82 34.66 -10.97
N GLN A 357 3.12 34.92 -11.17
CA GLN A 357 3.60 36.20 -11.70
C GLN A 357 3.08 36.46 -13.13
N HIS A 358 3.00 35.43 -13.97
CA HIS A 358 2.48 35.56 -15.33
C HIS A 358 0.98 35.85 -15.36
N SER A 359 0.20 35.18 -14.49
CA SER A 359 -1.24 35.44 -14.33
C SER A 359 -1.52 36.86 -13.81
N LYS A 360 -0.74 37.36 -12.85
CA LYS A 360 -0.84 38.74 -12.33
C LYS A 360 -0.47 39.79 -13.37
N LYS A 361 0.46 39.49 -14.29
CA LYS A 361 0.79 40.36 -15.43
C LYS A 361 -0.33 40.40 -16.48
N HIS A 362 -1.08 39.32 -16.66
CA HIS A 362 -2.25 39.31 -17.55
C HIS A 362 -3.44 40.06 -16.96
N ILE A 363 -3.71 39.92 -15.66
CA ILE A 363 -4.79 40.64 -14.96
C ILE A 363 -4.52 42.16 -14.87
N ARG A 364 -3.25 42.59 -14.88
CA ARG A 364 -2.89 44.03 -14.94
C ARG A 364 -2.88 44.62 -16.36
N ARG A 365 -3.11 43.81 -17.39
CA ARG A 365 -3.13 44.21 -18.81
C ARG A 365 -4.52 44.07 -19.45
N SER A 366 -5.49 43.57 -18.70
CA SER A 366 -6.94 43.66 -18.94
C SER A 366 -7.50 44.75 -18.05
#